data_AF-A0A2W6ZQ62-F1
#
_entry.id   AF-A0A2W6ZQ62-F1
#
_cell.length_a   1.000
_cell.length_b   1.000
_cell.length_c   1.000
_cell.angle_alpha   90.00
_cell.angle_beta   90.00
_cell.angle_gamma   90.00
#
_symmetry.space_group_name_H-M   'P 1'
#
loop_
_entity.id
_entity.type
_entity.pdbx_description
1 polymer ?
#
loop_
_entity_poly.entity_id
_entity_poly.type
_entity_poly.pdbx_seq_one_letter_code
_entity_poly.pdbx_strand_id
1 'polypeptide(L)'
;MEYDSYIIPESDLEIGQLRLLEVDNRVVIPELTHTRFVVAGADVIHSYACPALGIKCDAYPGRLNQSSVYLNREGTFYGQCSEICGILHSSMPISIQSVSLNKFLY
;
A
#
# COMPACT_ATOMS: atom_id res chain seq x y z
N MET A 1 -14.61 5.62 -3.11
CA MET A 1 -14.19 6.04 -1.76
C MET A 1 -12.75 6.46 -1.83
N GLU A 2 -12.38 7.49 -1.08
CA GLU A 2 -11.03 8.03 -0.97
C GLU A 2 -10.73 8.15 0.53
N TYR A 3 -9.52 7.79 0.93
CA TYR A 3 -9.04 7.83 2.31
C TYR A 3 -7.52 7.92 2.36
N ASP A 4 -7.01 8.41 3.48
CA ASP A 4 -5.59 8.42 3.78
C ASP A 4 -5.18 7.16 4.56
N SER A 5 -3.93 6.74 4.38
CA SER A 5 -3.34 5.58 5.07
C SER A 5 -2.09 6.03 5.79
N TYR A 6 -2.16 6.06 7.12
CA TYR A 6 -1.09 6.49 8.01
C TYR A 6 -0.54 5.34 8.82
N ILE A 7 0.75 5.38 9.10
CA ILE A 7 1.42 4.44 10.02
C ILE A 7 0.76 4.47 11.40
N ILE A 8 0.53 3.30 12.00
CA ILE A 8 0.10 3.23 13.40
C ILE A 8 1.31 3.54 14.31
N PRO A 9 1.22 4.54 15.22
CA PRO A 9 2.27 4.83 16.19
C PRO A 9 2.57 3.64 17.09
N GLU A 10 3.82 3.49 17.53
CA GLU A 10 4.23 2.35 18.38
C GLU A 10 3.45 2.27 19.70
N SER A 11 3.02 3.41 20.25
CA SER A 11 2.17 3.48 21.45
C SER A 11 0.79 2.87 21.26
N ASP A 12 0.33 2.81 20.02
CA ASP A 12 -1.05 2.45 19.65
C ASP A 12 -1.11 1.05 19.02
N LEU A 13 0.04 0.38 18.88
CA LEU A 13 0.12 -0.98 18.34
C LEU A 13 -0.48 -1.99 19.32
N GLU A 14 -1.32 -2.87 18.80
CA GLU A 14 -1.84 -4.02 19.53
C GLU A 14 -0.85 -5.19 19.52
N ILE A 15 -0.99 -6.12 20.48
CA ILE A 15 -0.12 -7.31 20.56
C ILE A 15 -0.25 -8.13 19.27
N GLY A 16 0.88 -8.34 18.59
CA GLY A 16 0.97 -9.09 17.33
C GLY A 16 1.05 -8.21 16.08
N GLN A 17 0.83 -6.90 16.21
CA GLN A 17 0.99 -5.96 15.11
C GLN A 17 2.46 -5.65 14.80
N LEU A 18 2.74 -5.33 13.54
CA LEU A 18 4.09 -5.11 13.04
C LEU A 18 4.49 -3.63 13.12
N ARG A 19 5.50 -3.35 13.95
CA ARG A 19 6.12 -2.02 14.06
C ARG A 19 6.62 -1.54 12.68
N LEU A 20 6.31 -0.30 12.34
CA LEU A 20 6.62 0.37 11.06
C LEU A 20 5.92 -0.17 9.80
N LEU A 21 5.03 -1.15 9.92
CA LEU A 21 4.35 -1.74 8.76
C LEU A 21 2.82 -1.65 8.83
N GLU A 22 2.25 -1.59 10.05
CA GLU A 22 0.81 -1.40 10.19
C GLU A 22 0.37 0.02 9.86
N VAL A 23 -0.84 0.10 9.30
CA VAL A 23 -1.52 1.34 8.93
C VAL A 23 -2.94 1.34 9.47
N ASP A 24 -3.49 2.52 9.70
CA ASP A 24 -4.88 2.72 10.13
C ASP A 24 -5.90 2.23 9.08
N ASN A 25 -5.67 2.55 7.80
CA ASN A 25 -6.52 2.18 6.67
C ASN A 25 -5.72 1.40 5.64
N ARG A 26 -6.06 0.13 5.44
CA ARG A 26 -5.42 -0.75 4.46
C ARG A 26 -6.06 -0.61 3.09
N VAL A 27 -5.26 -0.80 2.04
CA VAL A 27 -5.77 -0.90 0.67
C VAL A 27 -6.39 -2.28 0.46
N VAL A 28 -7.72 -2.37 0.46
CA VAL A 28 -8.44 -3.64 0.25
C VAL A 28 -8.69 -3.86 -1.25
N ILE A 29 -8.33 -5.03 -1.76
CA ILE A 29 -8.54 -5.44 -3.15
C ILE A 29 -9.03 -6.89 -3.24
N PRO A 30 -9.80 -7.26 -4.28
CA PRO A 30 -10.27 -8.63 -4.43
C PRO A 30 -9.17 -9.57 -4.95
N GLU A 31 -9.14 -10.79 -4.42
CA GLU A 31 -8.36 -11.88 -5.02
C GLU A 31 -8.96 -12.32 -6.38
N LEU A 32 -8.16 -13.06 -7.15
CA LEU A 32 -8.52 -13.65 -8.44
C LEU A 32 -9.04 -12.64 -9.47
N THR A 33 -8.64 -11.37 -9.31
CA THR A 33 -9.08 -10.25 -10.15
C THR A 33 -7.87 -9.42 -10.55
N HIS A 34 -7.77 -9.07 -11.83
CA HIS A 34 -6.76 -8.13 -12.30
C HIS A 34 -7.04 -6.73 -11.74
N THR A 35 -6.14 -6.25 -10.88
CA THR A 35 -6.22 -4.91 -10.29
C THR A 35 -5.15 -4.03 -10.88
N ARG A 36 -5.54 -2.86 -11.40
CA ARG A 36 -4.62 -1.83 -11.90
C ARG A 36 -4.41 -0.78 -10.82
N PHE A 37 -3.17 -0.60 -10.40
CA PHE A 37 -2.74 0.55 -9.62
C PHE A 37 -2.35 1.68 -10.58
N VAL A 38 -2.86 2.88 -10.31
CA VAL A 38 -2.40 4.13 -10.94
C VAL A 38 -1.73 4.96 -9.85
N VAL A 39 -0.46 5.27 -10.02
CA VAL A 39 0.42 5.81 -8.98
C VAL A 39 0.97 7.17 -9.44
N ALA A 40 0.88 8.17 -8.57
CA ALA A 40 1.40 9.53 -8.79
C ALA A 40 1.78 10.18 -7.46
N GLY A 41 2.71 11.13 -7.50
CA GLY A 41 3.09 11.95 -6.35
C GLY A 41 2.28 13.25 -6.33
N ALA A 42 1.98 13.77 -5.14
CA ALA A 42 1.30 15.06 -4.97
C ALA A 42 2.29 16.20 -4.65
N ASP A 43 3.45 15.88 -4.10
CA ASP A 43 4.45 16.83 -3.59
C ASP A 43 5.85 16.56 -4.18
N VAL A 44 6.58 15.59 -3.63
CA VAL A 44 7.90 15.13 -4.08
C VAL A 44 7.77 13.76 -4.72
N ILE A 45 8.89 13.18 -5.13
CA ILE A 45 8.91 11.82 -5.67
C ILE A 45 8.83 10.84 -4.50
N HIS A 46 7.92 9.88 -4.61
CA HIS A 46 7.85 8.70 -3.76
C HIS A 46 7.98 7.44 -4.63
N SER A 47 7.92 6.25 -4.04
CA SER A 47 7.82 5.00 -4.81
C SER A 47 6.92 4.00 -4.12
N TYR A 48 5.81 3.66 -4.78
CA TYR A 48 4.83 2.69 -4.30
C TYR A 48 5.37 1.29 -4.54
N ALA A 49 5.80 0.62 -3.47
CA ALA A 49 6.44 -0.69 -3.56
C ALA A 49 5.80 -1.70 -2.61
N CYS A 50 5.49 -2.88 -3.14
CA CYS A 50 5.07 -4.05 -2.38
C CYS A 50 5.82 -5.27 -2.95
N PRO A 51 6.93 -5.71 -2.32
CA PRO A 51 7.80 -6.74 -2.87
C PRO A 51 7.10 -8.08 -3.10
N ALA A 52 6.21 -8.49 -2.19
CA ALA A 52 5.48 -9.74 -2.31
C ALA A 52 4.50 -9.77 -3.51
N LEU A 53 4.10 -8.60 -4.01
CA LEU A 53 3.28 -8.45 -5.21
C LEU A 53 4.11 -8.08 -6.45
N GLY A 54 5.44 -7.96 -6.33
CA GLY A 54 6.32 -7.54 -7.42
C GLY A 54 6.10 -6.09 -7.87
N ILE A 55 5.47 -5.26 -7.05
CA ILE A 55 5.25 -3.84 -7.37
C ILE A 55 6.45 -3.04 -6.87
N LYS A 56 7.05 -2.25 -7.76
CA LYS A 56 7.87 -1.09 -7.42
C LYS A 56 7.64 -0.05 -8.51
N CYS A 57 6.93 1.02 -8.19
CA CYS A 57 6.51 2.01 -9.15
C CYS A 57 6.65 3.42 -8.57
N ASP A 58 7.49 4.24 -9.18
CA ASP A 58 7.72 5.61 -8.72
C ASP A 58 6.47 6.48 -8.90
N ALA A 59 6.21 7.29 -7.90
CA ALA A 59 5.12 8.24 -7.81
C ALA A 59 5.69 9.64 -8.09
N TYR A 60 5.68 10.06 -9.35
CA TYR A 60 6.17 11.38 -9.75
C TYR A 60 5.05 12.42 -9.70
N PRO A 61 5.32 13.65 -9.21
CA PRO A 61 4.41 14.77 -9.43
C PRO A 61 4.19 15.02 -10.92
N GLY A 62 2.93 15.11 -11.34
CA GLY A 62 2.54 15.39 -12.73
C GLY A 62 2.60 14.22 -13.70
N ARG A 63 2.83 12.97 -13.24
CA ARG A 63 2.80 11.77 -14.10
C ARG A 63 2.01 10.64 -13.43
N LEU A 64 1.11 10.03 -14.20
CA LEU A 64 0.38 8.82 -13.81
C LEU A 64 1.14 7.59 -14.32
N ASN A 65 1.79 6.86 -13.42
CA ASN A 65 2.33 5.54 -13.72
C ASN A 65 1.29 4.46 -13.44
N GLN A 66 1.41 3.31 -14.10
CA GLN A 66 0.49 2.18 -13.90
C GLN A 66 1.24 0.89 -13.64
N SER A 67 0.69 0.05 -12.76
CA SER A 67 1.11 -1.33 -12.54
C SER A 67 -0.12 -2.22 -12.44
N SER A 68 -0.03 -3.46 -12.89
CA SER A 68 -1.12 -4.43 -12.79
C SER A 68 -0.69 -5.59 -11.92
N VAL A 69 -1.58 -6.04 -11.06
CA VAL A 69 -1.38 -7.25 -10.25
C VAL A 69 -2.53 -8.23 -10.41
N TYR A 70 -2.24 -9.48 -10.12
CA TYR A 70 -3.21 -10.55 -9.98
C TYR A 70 -2.86 -11.33 -8.70
N LEU A 71 -3.75 -11.29 -7.72
CA LEU A 71 -3.54 -11.95 -6.43
C LEU A 71 -4.24 -13.30 -6.44
N ASN A 72 -3.51 -14.38 -6.17
CA ASN A 72 -4.03 -15.75 -6.18
C ASN A 72 -4.37 -16.30 -4.79
N ARG A 73 -4.36 -15.44 -3.76
CA ARG A 73 -4.68 -15.81 -2.37
C ARG A 73 -5.16 -14.59 -1.57
N GLU A 74 -6.04 -14.83 -0.60
CA GLU A 74 -6.34 -13.89 0.48
C GLU A 74 -5.08 -13.67 1.36
N GLY A 75 -4.99 -12.50 2.00
CA GLY A 75 -3.90 -12.18 2.93
C GLY A 75 -3.56 -10.70 2.97
N THR A 76 -2.60 -10.33 3.83
CA THR A 76 -2.08 -8.95 3.91
C THR A 76 -0.65 -8.92 3.37
N PHE A 77 -0.37 -7.98 2.50
CA PHE A 77 0.92 -7.79 1.82
C PHE A 77 1.46 -6.42 2.17
N TYR A 78 2.67 -6.39 2.70
CA TYR A 78 3.30 -5.16 3.18
C TYR A 78 4.32 -4.62 2.19
N GLY A 79 4.54 -3.33 2.28
CA GLY A 79 5.44 -2.54 1.46
C GLY A 79 5.88 -1.29 2.19
N GLN A 80 6.85 -0.59 1.62
CA GLN A 80 7.34 0.69 2.12
C GLN A 80 7.72 1.60 0.94
N CYS A 81 7.72 2.91 1.19
CA CYS A 81 8.25 3.86 0.22
C CYS A 81 9.69 3.48 -0.17
N SER A 82 9.98 3.38 -1.47
CA SER A 82 11.28 2.97 -2.00
C SER A 82 12.06 4.09 -2.71
N GLU A 83 11.69 5.35 -2.46
CA GLU A 83 12.37 6.56 -2.96
C GLU A 83 12.43 7.63 -1.87
N ILE A 84 13.59 8.26 -1.68
CA ILE A 84 13.82 9.19 -0.57
C ILE A 84 12.92 10.43 -0.69
N CYS A 85 12.01 10.61 0.28
CA CYS A 85 10.97 11.65 0.21
C CYS A 85 10.96 12.64 1.39
N GLY A 86 11.93 12.54 2.31
CA GLY A 86 12.08 13.46 3.44
C GLY A 86 12.29 12.76 4.78
N ILE A 87 12.03 13.49 5.87
CA ILE A 87 12.32 13.03 7.24
C ILE A 87 11.49 11.79 7.62
N LEU A 88 10.24 11.74 7.19
CA LEU A 88 9.32 10.63 7.49
C LEU A 88 9.33 9.52 6.45
N HIS A 89 10.35 9.47 5.58
CA HIS A 89 10.47 8.49 4.50
C HIS A 89 10.32 7.03 4.96
N SER A 90 10.87 6.69 6.13
CA SER A 90 10.76 5.35 6.72
C SER A 90 9.41 5.05 7.38
N SER A 91 8.56 6.07 7.55
CA SER A 91 7.33 6.03 8.35
C SER A 91 6.07 6.18 7.49
N MET A 92 6.14 5.74 6.23
CA MET A 92 5.00 5.70 5.29
C MET A 92 4.87 4.31 4.65
N PRO A 93 4.47 3.28 5.43
CA PRO A 93 4.30 1.93 4.92
C PRO A 93 3.08 1.81 4.02
N ILE A 94 3.04 0.71 3.27
CA ILE A 94 1.95 0.32 2.40
C ILE A 94 1.43 -1.02 2.90
N SER A 95 0.12 -1.13 3.14
CA SER A 95 -0.52 -2.39 3.50
C SER A 95 -1.68 -2.67 2.56
N ILE A 96 -1.57 -3.77 1.82
CA ILE A 96 -2.56 -4.21 0.83
C ILE A 96 -3.21 -5.49 1.34
N GLN A 97 -4.53 -5.47 1.53
CA GLN A 97 -5.29 -6.63 1.97
C GLN A 97 -6.05 -7.24 0.79
N SER A 98 -5.71 -8.48 0.46
CA SER A 98 -6.44 -9.32 -0.49
C SER A 98 -7.56 -10.05 0.23
N VAL A 99 -8.79 -9.89 -0.25
CA VAL A 99 -9.99 -10.55 0.28
C VAL A 99 -10.80 -11.19 -0.85
N SER A 100 -11.64 -12.17 -0.55
CA SER A 100 -12.62 -12.69 -1.51
C SER A 100 -13.53 -11.59 -2.06
N LEU A 101 -13.96 -11.75 -3.31
CA LEU A 101 -14.80 -10.77 -4.01
C LEU A 101 -16.06 -10.39 -3.22
N ASN A 102 -16.66 -11.33 -2.49
CA ASN A 102 -17.82 -11.06 -1.64
C ASN A 102 -17.47 -10.07 -0.51
N LYS A 103 -16.36 -10.28 0.21
CA LYS A 103 -15.89 -9.35 1.27
C LYS A 103 -15.42 -8.00 0.74
N PHE A 104 -15.09 -7.91 -0.55
CA PHE A 104 -14.71 -6.65 -1.19
C PHE A 104 -15.94 -5.78 -1.52
N LEU A 105 -17.08 -6.41 -1.85
CA LEU A 105 -18.31 -5.73 -2.25
C LEU A 105 -19.20 -5.32 -1.07
N TYR A 106 -19.15 -6.08 0.03
CA TYR A 106 -19.96 -5.90 1.23
C TYR A 106 -19.10 -5.55 2.43
#